data_AF-A0A9E2ZFM5-F1
#
_entry.id   AF-A0A9E2ZFM5-F1
#
_cell.length_a   1.000
_cell.length_b   1.000
_cell.length_c   1.000
_cell.angle_alpha   90.00
_cell.angle_beta   90.00
_cell.angle_gamma   90.00
#
_symmetry.space_group_name_H-M   'P 1'
#
loop_
_entity.id
_entity.type
_entity.pdbx_description
1 polymer ?
#
loop_
_entity_poly.entity_id
_entity_poly.type
_entity_poly.pdbx_seq_one_letter_code
_entity_poly.pdbx_strand_id
1 'polypeptide(L)' 'MSTSVVYRSALGYELLMRVLYGAHYTARMRAVADQVPFGSSVLELCCGPGTLYRRYLQPRASAYIGLD' A
#
# COMPACT_ATOMS: atom_id res chain seq x y z
N MET A 1 -0.73 3.74 26.13
CA MET A 1 -0.79 2.77 25.00
C MET A 1 0.63 2.43 24.59
N SER A 2 1.05 1.17 24.72
CA SER A 2 2.37 0.75 24.22
C SER A 2 2.26 0.52 22.72
N THR A 3 2.92 1.35 21.91
CA THR A 3 2.96 1.15 20.46
C THR A 3 3.77 -0.10 20.15
N SER A 4 3.14 -1.07 19.50
CA SER A 4 3.82 -2.29 19.04
C SER A 4 5.07 -1.90 18.25
N VAL A 5 6.20 -2.56 18.55
CA VAL A 5 7.51 -2.26 17.94
C VAL A 5 7.43 -2.34 16.42
N VAL A 6 6.56 -3.20 15.89
CA VAL A 6 6.32 -3.39 14.45
C VAL A 6 5.73 -2.13 13.79
N TYR A 7 4.82 -1.43 14.47
CA TYR A 7 4.14 -0.25 13.92
C TYR A 7 4.87 1.06 14.22
N ARG A 8 6.04 1.01 14.89
CA ARG A 8 6.80 2.23 15.21
C ARG A 8 7.42 2.90 13.99
N SER A 9 7.63 2.18 12.90
CA SER A 9 8.13 2.78 11.66
C SER A 9 7.47 2.16 10.43
N ALA A 10 7.12 3.01 9.47
CA ALA A 10 6.52 2.59 8.20
C ALA A 10 7.45 1.65 7.42
N LEU A 11 8.76 1.93 7.42
CA LEU A 11 9.77 1.09 6.76
C LEU A 11 9.93 -0.27 7.44
N GLY A 12 9.91 -0.31 8.78
CA GLY A 12 10.02 -1.55 9.54
C GLY A 12 8.79 -2.44 9.33
N TYR A 13 7.60 -1.85 9.36
CA TYR A 13 6.36 -2.54 9.02
C TYR A 13 6.40 -3.09 7.59
N GLU A 14 6.77 -2.25 6.60
CA GLU A 14 6.84 -2.68 5.20
C GLU A 14 7.84 -3.83 5.00
N LEU A 15 9.02 -3.74 5.61
CA LEU A 15 10.05 -4.78 5.52
C LEU A 15 9.56 -6.10 6.12
N LEU A 16 8.94 -6.05 7.30
CA LEU A 16 8.35 -7.24 7.92
C LEU A 16 7.28 -7.85 7.03
N MET A 17 6.37 -7.05 6.48
CA MET A 17 5.34 -7.53 5.55
C MET A 17 5.96 -8.15 4.29
N ARG A 18 7.01 -7.54 3.73
CA ARG A 18 7.73 -8.11 2.57
C ARG A 18 8.37 -9.46 2.89
N VAL A 19 8.91 -9.64 4.10
CA VAL A 19 9.49 -10.92 4.54
C VAL A 19 8.40 -11.97 4.70
N LEU A 20 7.31 -11.65 5.41
CA LEU A 20 6.24 -12.62 5.71
C LEU A 20 5.47 -13.05 4.46
N TYR A 21 5.15 -12.11 3.56
CA TYR A 21 4.41 -12.41 2.34
C TYR A 21 5.30 -12.79 1.16
N GLY A 22 6.61 -12.52 1.23
CA GLY A 22 7.57 -12.83 0.17
C GLY A 22 7.12 -12.32 -1.20
N ALA A 23 7.15 -13.20 -2.20
CA ALA A 23 6.74 -12.89 -3.58
C ALA A 23 5.27 -12.44 -3.68
N HIS A 24 4.40 -12.89 -2.76
CA HIS A 24 2.98 -12.53 -2.77
C HIS A 24 2.73 -11.08 -2.36
N TYR A 25 3.68 -10.43 -1.67
CA TYR A 25 3.55 -9.02 -1.29
C TYR A 25 3.32 -8.12 -2.51
N THR A 26 4.20 -8.24 -3.50
CA THR A 26 4.14 -7.48 -4.75
C THR A 26 2.98 -7.94 -5.62
N ALA A 27 2.77 -9.25 -5.74
CA ALA A 27 1.71 -9.82 -6.59
C ALA A 27 0.31 -9.35 -6.16
N ARG A 28 0.03 -9.34 -4.85
CA ARG A 28 -1.24 -8.86 -4.29
C ARG A 28 -1.49 -7.39 -4.63
N MET A 29 -0.49 -6.54 -4.42
CA MET A 29 -0.60 -5.10 -4.70
C MET A 29 -0.85 -4.85 -6.20
N ARG A 30 -0.16 -5.58 -7.07
CA ARG A 30 -0.38 -5.50 -8.52
C ARG A 30 -1.79 -5.94 -8.89
N ALA A 31 -2.24 -7.08 -8.37
CA ALA A 31 -3.58 -7.60 -8.65
C ALA A 31 -4.69 -6.60 -8.25
N VAL A 32 -4.54 -5.91 -7.10
CA VAL A 32 -5.46 -4.84 -6.70
C VAL A 32 -5.38 -3.65 -7.66
N ALA A 33 -4.17 -3.20 -8.00
CA ALA A 33 -3.99 -2.06 -8.90
C ALA A 33 -4.53 -2.31 -10.32
N ASP A 34 -4.52 -3.55 -10.79
CA ASP A 34 -5.06 -3.93 -12.10
C ASP A 34 -6.60 -3.88 -12.14
N GLN A 35 -7.26 -3.93 -10.98
CA GLN A 35 -8.72 -3.74 -10.89
C GLN A 35 -9.12 -2.25 -10.86
N VAL A 36 -8.17 -1.33 -10.69
CA VAL A 36 -8.44 0.11 -10.67
C VAL A 36 -8.37 0.65 -12.10
N PRO A 37 -9.48 1.13 -12.68
CA PRO A 37 -9.47 1.71 -14.01
C PRO A 37 -8.53 2.92 -14.11
N PHE A 38 -8.00 3.15 -15.31
CA PHE A 38 -7.18 4.34 -15.57
C PHE A 38 -8.01 5.62 -15.39
N GLY A 39 -7.44 6.63 -14.74
CA GLY A 39 -8.09 7.91 -14.49
C GLY A 39 -9.13 7.88 -13.36
N SER A 40 -9.23 6.80 -12.57
CA SER A 40 -10.11 6.77 -11.40
C SER A 40 -9.62 7.70 -10.28
N SER A 41 -10.58 8.29 -9.56
CA SER A 41 -10.34 8.89 -8.24
C SER A 41 -10.39 7.78 -7.19
N VAL A 42 -9.34 7.65 -6.37
CA VAL A 42 -9.14 6.51 -5.47
C VAL A 42 -9.10 6.95 -4.01
N LEU A 43 -9.86 6.25 -3.16
CA LEU A 43 -9.73 6.30 -1.70
C LEU A 43 -9.16 4.95 -1.22
N GLU A 44 -7.99 4.98 -0.58
CA GLU A 44 -7.35 3.82 0.03
C GLU A 44 -7.47 3.89 1.56
N LEU A 45 -8.13 2.90 2.16
CA LEU A 45 -8.27 2.77 3.60
C LEU A 45 -7.19 1.85 4.17
N CYS A 46 -6.66 2.20 5.34
CA CYS A 46 -5.53 1.50 5.96
C CYS A 46 -4.35 1.40 4.99
N CYS A 47 -4.00 2.54 4.37
CA CYS A 47 -3.01 2.55 3.29
C CYS A 47 -1.59 2.23 3.78
N GLY A 48 -1.38 2.18 5.10
CA GLY A 48 -0.08 1.97 5.71
C GLY A 48 0.94 2.95 5.15
N PRO A 49 2.13 2.48 4.73
CA PRO A 49 3.14 3.29 4.06
C PRO A 49 2.75 3.85 2.67
N GLY A 50 1.51 3.65 2.21
CA GLY A 50 1.03 4.07 0.89
C GLY A 50 1.66 3.30 -0.27
N THR A 51 2.00 2.03 -0.04
CA THR A 51 2.82 1.24 -0.99
C THR A 51 2.10 0.97 -2.31
N LEU A 52 0.79 0.74 -2.26
CA LEU A 52 -0.04 0.51 -3.45
C LEU A 52 -0.04 1.76 -4.35
N TYR A 53 -0.29 2.93 -3.77
CA TYR A 53 -0.21 4.20 -4.47
C TYR A 53 1.15 4.46 -5.08
N ARG A 54 2.20 4.46 -4.25
CA ARG A 54 3.56 4.85 -4.66
C ARG A 54 4.13 3.95 -5.76
N ARG A 55 3.71 2.69 -5.83
CA ARG A 55 4.24 1.73 -6.81
C ARG A 55 3.36 1.55 -8.05
N TYR A 56 2.04 1.71 -7.92
CA TYR A 56 1.13 1.32 -9.00
C TYR A 56 0.10 2.37 -9.36
N LEU A 57 -0.47 3.09 -8.40
CA LEU A 57 -1.59 4.00 -8.69
C LEU A 57 -1.14 5.44 -9.02
N GLN A 58 0.02 5.89 -8.53
CA GLN A 58 0.52 7.25 -8.78
C GLN A 58 0.52 7.68 -10.26
N PRO A 59 0.98 6.86 -11.22
CA PRO A 59 1.00 7.28 -12.62
C PRO A 59 -0.36 7.14 -13.35
N ARG A 60 -1.41 6.60 -12.69
CA ARG A 60 -2.66 6.23 -13.37
C ARG A 60 -3.94 6.70 -12.71
N ALA A 61 -3.92 7.07 -11.43
CA ALA A 61 -5.07 7.66 -10.73
C ALA A 61 -5.19 9.14 -11.09
N SER A 62 -6.42 9.63 -11.25
CA SER A 62 -6.68 11.07 -11.46
C SER A 62 -6.64 11.86 -10.15
N ALA A 63 -7.00 11.22 -9.05
CA ALA A 63 -6.88 11.72 -7.70
C ALA A 63 -6.69 10.55 -6.73
N TYR A 64 -6.04 10.79 -5.60
CA TYR A 64 -5.79 9.76 -4.59
C TYR A 64 -5.86 10.35 -3.17
N ILE A 65 -6.59 9.68 -2.29
CA ILE A 65 -6.64 9.95 -0.84
C ILE A 65 -6.30 8.65 -0.11
N GLY A 66 -5.31 8.69 0.78
CA GLY A 66 -4.97 7.59 1.68
C GLY A 66 -5.29 7.95 3.13
N LEU A 67 -5.89 7.01 3.86
CA LEU A 67 -6.18 7.14 5.29
C LEU A 67 -5.52 5.99 6.06
N ASP A 68 -4.72 6.31 7.08
CA ASP A 68 -4.03 5.36 7.96
C ASP A 68 -3.81 5.94 9.37
#